data_AF-X1FIL5-F1
#
_entry.id   AF-X1FIL5-F1
#
_cell.length_a   1.000
_cell.length_b   1.000
_cell.length_c   1.000
_cell.angle_alpha   90.00
_cell.angle_beta   90.00
_cell.angle_gamma   90.00
#
_symmetry.space_group_name_H-M   'P 1'
#
loop_
_entity.id
_entity.type
_entity.pdbx_description
1 polymer ?
#
loop_
_entity_poly.entity_id
_entity_poly.type
_entity_poly.pdbx_seq_one_letter_code
_entity_poly.pdbx_strand_id
1 'polypeptide(L)' 'MISYINRNGKYDEKAGRIRPTTTQNADENSIEQFLMQNLERGSIIRTDEWKGYSKTALAEYKHELMSTDVEAVLRCV' A
#
# COMPACT_ATOMS: atom_id res chain seq x y z
N MET A 1 -9.96 -3.01 3.67
CA MET A 1 -10.77 -2.79 4.89
C MET A 1 -9.81 -2.65 6.05
N ILE A 2 -9.90 -1.58 6.86
CA ILE A 2 -9.03 -1.40 8.04
C ILE A 2 -9.86 -1.76 9.26
N SER A 3 -9.55 -2.89 9.88
CA SER A 3 -10.15 -3.35 11.12
C SER A 3 -9.37 -2.82 12.32
N TYR A 4 -10.07 -2.49 13.40
CA TYR A 4 -9.46 -2.05 14.66
C TYR A 4 -10.28 -2.56 15.85
N ILE A 5 -9.64 -2.68 17.00
CA ILE A 5 -10.32 -3.04 18.26
C ILE A 5 -10.82 -1.74 18.89
N ASN A 6 -12.13 -1.66 19.09
CA ASN A 6 -12.73 -0.52 19.78
C ASN A 6 -12.47 -0.59 21.30
N ARG A 7 -12.83 0.49 22.03
CA ARG A 7 -12.62 0.56 23.49
C ARG A 7 -13.32 -0.54 24.29
N ASN A 8 -14.28 -1.25 23.69
CA ASN A 8 -15.03 -2.34 24.30
C ASN A 8 -14.49 -3.72 23.89
N GLY A 9 -13.32 -3.79 23.23
CA GLY A 9 -12.71 -5.04 22.81
C GLY A 9 -13.34 -5.69 21.58
N LYS A 10 -14.26 -5.00 20.88
CA LYS A 10 -14.93 -5.54 19.69
C LYS A 10 -14.18 -5.13 18.42
N TYR A 11 -14.08 -6.07 17.47
CA TYR A 11 -13.61 -5.78 16.13
C TYR A 11 -14.62 -4.91 15.40
N ASP A 12 -14.15 -3.77 14.89
CA ASP A 12 -14.93 -2.83 14.12
C ASP A 12 -14.17 -2.45 12.85
N GLU A 13 -14.90 -2.04 11.83
CA GLU A 13 -14.35 -1.75 10.51
C GLU A 13 -14.55 -0.29 10.17
N LYS A 14 -13.45 0.40 9.85
CA LYS A 14 -13.57 1.73 9.27
C LYS A 14 -13.78 1.59 7.78
N ALA A 15 -14.85 2.18 7.27
CA ALA A 15 -14.95 2.56 5.86
C ALA A 15 -13.86 3.61 5.58
N GLY A 16 -12.67 3.13 5.20
CA GLY A 16 -11.57 3.99 4.78
C GLY A 16 -11.95 4.74 3.50
N ARG A 17 -11.63 6.03 3.43
CA ARG A 17 -11.81 6.81 2.20
C ARG A 17 -10.57 6.67 1.33
N ILE A 18 -10.72 6.08 0.15
CA ILE A 18 -9.65 6.07 -0.85
C ILE A 18 -9.53 7.47 -1.44
N ARG A 19 -8.33 8.05 -1.40
CA ARG A 19 -8.00 9.32 -2.06
C ARG A 19 -6.98 9.02 -3.15
N PRO A 20 -7.41 8.79 -4.40
CA PRO A 20 -6.47 8.58 -5.49
C PRO A 20 -5.67 9.87 -5.72
N THR A 21 -4.37 9.74 -5.93
CA THR A 21 -3.48 10.85 -6.29
C THR A 21 -2.50 10.32 -7.33
N THR A 22 -2.19 11.14 -8.33
CA THR A 22 -1.29 10.78 -9.42
C THR A 22 0.09 11.37 -9.15
N THR A 23 1.13 10.56 -9.35
CA THR A 23 2.50 11.05 -9.51
C THR A 23 2.80 11.17 -11.00
N GLN A 24 3.64 12.13 -11.37
CA GLN A 24 3.94 12.42 -12.77
C GLN A 24 4.84 11.37 -13.41
N ASN A 25 5.74 10.78 -12.61
CA ASN A 25 6.66 9.74 -13.06
C ASN A 25 6.62 8.55 -12.08
N ALA A 26 6.72 7.34 -12.63
CA ALA A 26 6.78 6.09 -11.86
C ALA A 26 8.22 5.66 -11.54
N ASP A 27 9.13 6.62 -11.34
CA ASP A 27 10.51 6.37 -10.91
C ASP A 27 10.65 6.41 -9.39
N GLU A 28 11.77 5.86 -8.92
CA GLU A 28 12.11 5.71 -7.49
C GLU A 28 12.03 7.02 -6.70
N ASN A 29 12.59 8.12 -7.23
CA ASN A 29 12.62 9.40 -6.52
C ASN A 29 11.22 10.01 -6.47
N SER A 30 10.48 9.96 -7.59
CA SER A 30 9.12 10.48 -7.68
C SER A 30 8.16 9.72 -6.76
N ILE A 31 8.35 8.41 -6.61
CA ILE A 31 7.56 7.58 -5.71
C ILE A 31 7.95 7.84 -4.25
N GLU A 32 9.23 7.91 -3.91
CA GLU A 32 9.66 8.26 -2.56
C GLU A 32 9.04 9.59 -2.08
N GLN A 33 9.16 10.65 -2.88
CA GLN A 33 8.58 11.96 -2.56
C GLN A 33 7.06 11.90 -2.45
N PHE A 34 6.41 11.15 -3.34
CA PHE A 34 4.96 10.96 -3.28
C PHE A 34 4.54 10.29 -1.96
N LEU A 35 5.25 9.24 -1.54
CA LEU A 35 4.95 8.53 -0.30
C LEU A 35 5.18 9.43 0.92
N MET A 36 6.29 10.18 0.96
CA MET A 36 6.60 11.11 2.05
C MET A 36 5.55 12.20 2.23
N GLN A 37 4.93 12.66 1.14
CA GLN A 37 3.91 13.72 1.17
C GLN A 37 2.52 13.20 1.56
N ASN A 38 2.21 11.95 1.23
CA ASN A 38 0.86 11.41 1.33
C ASN A 38 0.66 10.38 2.45
N LEU A 39 1.74 9.80 2.98
CA LEU A 39 1.69 8.75 3.98
C LEU A 39 2.56 9.09 5.19
N GLU A 40 2.07 8.72 6.38
CA GLU A 40 2.86 8.77 7.60
C GLU A 40 3.95 7.68 7.57
N ARG A 41 5.15 8.01 8.07
CA ARG A 41 6.24 7.05 8.20
C ARG A 41 5.84 5.87 9.07
N GLY A 42 6.33 4.67 8.73
CA GLY A 42 5.95 3.43 9.41
C GLY A 42 4.59 2.88 9.00
N SER A 43 3.86 3.53 8.09
CA SER A 43 2.70 2.94 7.43
C SER A 43 3.04 1.62 6.73
N ILE A 44 2.07 0.73 6.65
CA ILE A 44 2.19 -0.52 5.89
C ILE A 44 1.76 -0.24 4.45
N ILE A 45 2.67 -0.46 3.50
CA ILE A 45 2.44 -0.31 2.07
C ILE A 45 2.43 -1.70 1.44
N ARG A 46 1.33 -2.01 0.75
CA ARG A 46 1.20 -3.19 -0.11
C ARG A 46 1.38 -2.76 -1.56
N THR A 47 2.34 -3.34 -2.25
CA THR A 47 2.62 -3.06 -3.67
C THR A 47 2.80 -4.36 -4.43
N ASP A 48 2.65 -4.29 -5.74
CA ASP A 48 2.76 -5.38 -6.72
C ASP A 48 4.15 -5.42 -7.39
N GLU A 49 5.21 -5.07 -6.63
CA GLU A 49 6.62 -5.13 -7.05
C GLU A 49 7.01 -4.30 -8.30
N TRP A 50 6.26 -3.25 -8.63
CA TRP A 50 6.68 -2.38 -9.74
C TRP A 50 8.03 -1.72 -9.48
N LYS A 51 8.83 -1.60 -10.54
CA LYS A 51 10.24 -1.14 -10.51
C LYS A 51 10.48 0.16 -9.73
N GLY A 52 9.51 1.09 -9.76
CA GLY A 52 9.62 2.36 -9.05
C GLY A 52 9.46 2.26 -7.52
N TYR A 53 8.83 1.20 -7.01
CA TYR A 53 8.77 0.89 -5.58
C TYR A 53 10.04 0.14 -5.14
N SER A 54 11.18 0.79 -5.30
CA SER A 54 12.47 0.23 -4.91
C SER A 54 12.55 0.06 -3.38
N LYS A 55 13.57 -0.70 -2.94
CA LYS A 55 13.91 -0.80 -1.51
C LYS A 55 14.23 0.56 -0.89
N THR A 56 14.78 1.50 -1.66
CA THR A 56 15.11 2.84 -1.18
C THR A 56 13.86 3.69 -1.01
N ALA A 57 12.98 3.72 -2.01
CA ALA A 57 11.72 4.48 -1.95
C ALA A 57 10.81 4.02 -0.80
N LEU A 58 10.94 2.76 -0.40
CA LEU A 58 10.16 2.14 0.67
C LEU A 58 10.90 2.05 2.03
N ALA A 59 12.12 2.59 2.15
CA ALA A 59 12.97 2.35 3.33
C ALA A 59 12.34 2.78 4.67
N GLU A 60 11.53 3.85 4.65
CA GLU A 60 10.85 4.39 5.84
C GLU A 60 9.48 3.75 6.12
N TYR A 61 9.10 2.71 5.36
CA TYR A 61 7.79 2.10 5.38
C TYR A 61 7.88 0.58 5.59
N LYS A 62 6.85 0.02 6.22
CA LYS A 62 6.71 -1.43 6.33
C LYS A 62 6.12 -1.95 5.02
N HIS A 63 6.77 -2.90 4.39
CA HIS A 63 6.32 -3.45 3.12
C HIS A 63 5.84 -4.90 3.28
N GLU A 64 4.62 -5.17 2.80
CA GLU A 64 4.09 -6.53 2.67
C GLU A 64 3.98 -6.86 1.18
N LEU A 65 4.72 -7.87 0.75
CA LEU A 65 4.63 -8.45 -0.59
C LEU A 65 3.37 -9.30 -0.69
N MET A 66 2.49 -9.00 -1.65
CA MET A 66 1.51 -9.99 -2.11
C MET A 66 2.20 -10.90 -3.12
N SER A 67 2.79 -12.00 -2.65
CA SER A 67 3.13 -13.12 -3.56
C SER A 67 1.83 -13.64 -4.12
N THR A 68 1.56 -13.32 -5.39
CA THR A 68 0.37 -13.83 -6.08
C THR A 68 0.72 -15.19 -6.67
N ASP A 69 1.17 -16.13 -5.84
CA ASP A 69 1.21 -17.56 -6.17
C ASP A 69 -0.17 -18.18 -5.90
N VAL A 70 -1.20 -17.51 -6.41
CA VAL A 70 -2.54 -18.07 -6.53
C VAL A 70 -2.87 -18.11 -8.02
N GLU A 71 -2.63 -19.27 -8.59
CA GLU A 71 -3.06 -19.81 -9.88
C GLU A 71 -4.60 -19.73 -10.13
N ALA A 72 -5.34 -18.87 -9.43
CA ALA A 72 -6.80 -18.95 -9.29
C ALA A 72 -7.49 -17.60 -9.02
N VAL A 73 -7.41 -16.64 -9.94
CA VAL A 73 -8.61 -15.85 -10.31
C VAL A 73 -8.70 -15.82 -11.84
N LEU A 74 -9.10 -16.98 -12.37
CA LEU A 74 -10.00 -17.14 -13.51
C LEU A 74 -9.73 -16.29 -14.76
N ARG A 75 -9.09 -16.95 -15.73
CA ARG A 75 -9.57 -17.17 -17.10
C ARG A 75 -10.46 -16.07 -17.70
N CYS A 76 -10.02 -15.59 -18.88
CA CYS A 76 -10.85 -15.13 -19.99
C CYS A 76 -12.35 -15.38 -19.84
N VAL A 77 -13.15 -14.30 -19.85
CA VAL A 77 -14.04 -13.94 -20.97
C VAL A 77 -14.10 -12.42 -21.03
#